data_AF-A0A1A9GPS9-F1
#
_entry.id   AF-A0A1A9GPS9-F1
#
_cell.length_a   1.000
_cell.length_b   1.000
_cell.length_c   1.000
_cell.angle_alpha   90.00
_cell.angle_beta   90.00
_cell.angle_gamma   90.00
#
_symmetry.space_group_name_H-M   'P 1'
#
loop_
_entity.id
_entity.type
_entity.pdbx_description
1 polymer ?
#
loop_
_entity_poly.entity_id
_entity_poly.type
_entity_poly.pdbx_seq_one_letter_code
_entity_poly.pdbx_strand_id
1 'polypeptide(L)' 'MTEQHPANEAPGTGPRPGPRTGMVAVDDVVASIETLDVRPVGEHPRVFEAAHDALRRALDSDPDVAPARPDEG' A
#
# COMPACT_ATOMS: atom_id res chain seq x y z
N MET A 1 35.97 5.91 8.64
CA MET A 1 34.68 6.31 9.22
C MET A 1 33.72 5.16 8.96
N THR A 2 33.47 4.32 9.96
CA THR A 2 32.44 3.29 9.87
C THR A 2 31.13 3.98 10.17
N GLU A 3 30.35 4.28 9.13
CA GLU A 3 28.99 4.81 9.30
C GLU A 3 28.14 3.70 9.91
N GLN A 4 28.17 3.63 11.24
CA GLN A 4 27.24 2.86 12.02
C GLN A 4 25.90 3.59 11.90
N HIS A 5 25.08 3.16 10.94
CA HIS A 5 23.65 3.46 10.95
C HIS A 5 23.13 3.08 12.34
N PRO A 6 22.53 4.02 13.11
CA PRO A 6 21.92 3.66 14.38
C PRO A 6 20.92 2.55 14.10
N ALA A 7 21.04 1.46 14.87
CA ALA A 7 20.15 0.32 14.82
C ALA A 7 18.72 0.85 14.78
N ASN A 8 18.06 0.68 13.63
CA ASN A 8 16.66 0.98 13.43
C ASN A 8 15.91 0.33 14.60
N GLU A 9 15.56 1.14 15.61
CA GLU A 9 14.85 0.70 16.81
C GLU A 9 13.61 -0.04 16.31
N ALA A 10 13.60 -1.37 16.46
CA ALA A 10 12.56 -2.19 15.87
C ALA A 10 11.20 -1.69 16.36
N PRO A 11 10.37 -1.07 15.49
CA PRO A 11 9.02 -0.71 15.89
C PRO A 11 8.30 -2.02 16.21
N GLY A 12 7.76 -2.10 17.43
CA GLY A 12 7.28 -3.33 18.08
C GLY A 12 6.74 -4.42 17.15
N THR A 13 7.23 -5.63 17.37
CA THR A 13 7.02 -6.90 16.62
C THR A 13 5.57 -7.42 16.68
N GLY A 14 4.57 -6.54 16.70
CA GLY A 14 3.15 -6.89 16.63
C GLY A 14 2.54 -6.43 15.32
N PRO A 15 1.43 -7.05 14.86
CA PRO A 15 0.68 -6.56 13.71
C PRO A 15 0.25 -5.12 13.99
N ARG A 16 0.89 -4.16 13.32
CA ARG A 16 0.44 -2.76 13.37
C ARG A 16 -0.64 -2.59 12.32
N PRO A 17 -1.81 -2.04 12.68
CA PRO A 17 -2.80 -1.69 11.69
C PRO A 17 -2.20 -0.69 10.70
N GLY A 18 -2.46 -0.90 9.42
CA GLY A 18 -2.05 -0.08 8.31
C GLY A 18 -2.68 1.31 8.37
N PRO A 19 -2.15 2.25 7.56
CA PRO A 19 -2.65 3.61 7.52
C PRO A 19 -4.12 3.65 7.11
N ARG A 20 -4.92 4.44 7.83
CA ARG A 20 -6.29 4.77 7.45
C ARG A 20 -6.28 6.05 6.64
N THR A 21 -6.71 5.94 5.39
CA THR A 21 -6.70 7.03 4.42
C THR A 21 -8.00 7.82 4.41
N GLY A 22 -9.06 7.29 5.02
CA GLY A 22 -10.40 7.89 5.02
C GLY A 22 -11.19 7.63 3.74
N MET A 23 -10.57 7.02 2.73
CA MET A 23 -11.23 6.52 1.53
C MET A 23 -11.54 5.03 1.71
N VAL A 24 -12.84 4.69 1.76
CA VAL A 24 -13.30 3.30 2.00
C VAL A 24 -12.64 2.31 1.04
N ALA A 25 -12.54 2.64 -0.25
CA ALA A 25 -11.92 1.78 -1.24
C ALA A 25 -10.43 1.51 -0.99
N VAL A 26 -9.68 2.50 -0.48
CA VAL A 26 -8.25 2.36 -0.16
C VAL A 26 -8.06 1.62 1.16
N ASP A 27 -8.91 1.90 2.15
CA ASP A 27 -8.89 1.20 3.44
C ASP A 27 -9.24 -0.30 3.29
N ASP A 28 -10.13 -0.68 2.36
CA ASP A 28 -10.43 -2.08 2.01
C ASP A 28 -9.22 -2.79 1.37
N VAL A 29 -8.45 -2.08 0.53
CA VAL A 29 -7.21 -2.60 -0.06
C VAL A 29 -6.16 -2.85 1.04
N VAL A 30 -6.00 -1.91 1.97
CA VAL A 30 -5.07 -2.05 3.10
C VAL A 30 -5.47 -3.25 3.96
N ALA A 31 -6.75 -3.41 4.31
CA ALA A 31 -7.23 -4.57 5.06
C ALA A 31 -6.96 -5.91 4.34
N SER A 32 -7.11 -5.92 3.01
CA SER A 32 -6.82 -7.12 2.20
C SER A 32 -5.34 -7.52 2.26
N ILE A 33 -4.43 -6.54 2.34
CA ILE A 33 -2.98 -6.76 2.47
C ILE A 33 -2.61 -7.21 3.89
N GLU A 34 -3.24 -6.65 4.93
CA GLU A 34 -2.97 -7.05 6.33
C GLU A 34 -3.23 -8.54 6.57
N THR A 35 -4.23 -9.12 5.90
CA THR A 35 -4.53 -10.55 5.98
C THR A 35 -3.53 -11.46 5.26
N LEU A 36 -2.54 -10.92 4.55
CA LEU A 36 -1.53 -11.72 3.85
C LEU A 36 -0.51 -12.38 4.77
N ASP A 37 -0.23 -11.80 5.93
CA ASP A 37 0.76 -12.32 6.89
C ASP A 37 0.46 -13.78 7.31
N VAL A 38 -0.82 -14.14 7.38
CA VAL A 38 -1.29 -15.48 7.73
C VAL A 38 -1.48 -16.42 6.54
N ARG A 39 -1.29 -15.93 5.30
CA ARG A 39 -1.48 -16.69 4.07
C ARG A 39 -0.16 -17.22 3.51
N PRO A 40 -0.16 -18.35 2.79
CA PRO A 40 1.04 -18.86 2.16
C PRO A 40 1.58 -17.87 1.11
N VAL A 41 2.90 -17.71 1.07
CA VAL A 41 3.58 -16.74 0.19
C VAL A 41 3.25 -16.90 -1.29
N GLY A 42 2.93 -18.12 -1.73
CA GLY A 42 2.50 -18.39 -3.12
C GLY A 42 1.18 -17.74 -3.51
N GLU A 43 0.35 -17.35 -2.54
CA GLU A 43 -0.92 -16.65 -2.77
C GLU A 43 -0.78 -15.12 -2.74
N HIS A 44 0.32 -14.60 -2.19
CA HIS A 44 0.56 -13.16 -2.04
C HIS A 44 0.52 -12.40 -3.37
N PRO A 45 1.16 -12.87 -4.46
CA PRO A 45 1.16 -12.15 -5.73
C PRO A 45 -0.24 -11.85 -6.26
N ARG A 46 -1.15 -12.84 -6.22
CA ARG A 46 -2.54 -12.66 -6.69
C ARG A 46 -3.31 -11.62 -5.88
N VAL A 47 -3.12 -11.59 -4.56
CA VAL A 47 -3.77 -10.61 -3.70
C VAL A 47 -3.20 -9.22 -3.95
N PHE A 48 -1.87 -9.10 -4.10
CA PHE A 48 -1.23 -7.83 -4.41
C PHE A 48 -1.64 -7.28 -5.78
N GLU A 49 -1.79 -8.14 -6.79
CA GLU A 49 -2.31 -7.76 -8.10
C GLU A 49 -3.75 -7.23 -8.00
N ALA A 50 -4.65 -7.97 -7.34
CA ALA A 50 -6.03 -7.54 -7.14
C ALA A 50 -6.13 -6.23 -6.33
N ALA A 51 -5.30 -6.07 -5.31
CA ALA A 51 -5.18 -4.85 -4.51
C ALA A 51 -4.72 -3.66 -5.37
N HIS A 52 -3.72 -3.85 -6.24
CA HIS A 52 -3.26 -2.82 -7.16
C HIS A 52 -4.33 -2.40 -8.17
N ASP A 53 -5.05 -3.34 -8.76
CA ASP A 53 -6.14 -3.03 -9.70
C ASP A 53 -7.28 -2.26 -9.01
N ALA A 54 -7.65 -2.67 -7.80
CA ALA A 54 -8.66 -1.98 -7.00
C ALA A 54 -8.21 -0.55 -6.65
N LEU A 55 -6.97 -0.38 -6.21
CA LEU A 55 -6.40 0.94 -5.90
C LEU A 55 -6.33 1.82 -7.13
N ARG A 56 -5.84 1.30 -8.26
CA ARG A 56 -5.78 2.02 -9.53
C ARG A 56 -7.17 2.51 -9.93
N ARG A 57 -8.19 1.66 -9.85
CA ARG A 57 -9.55 2.02 -10.21
C ARG A 57 -10.16 3.05 -9.28
N ALA A 58 -9.89 2.96 -7.98
CA ALA A 58 -10.34 3.94 -7.00
C ALA A 58 -9.73 5.32 -7.28
N LEU A 59 -8.43 5.37 -7.56
CA LEU A 59 -7.72 6.62 -7.88
C LEU A 59 -8.10 7.21 -9.24
N ASP A 60 -8.29 6.37 -10.26
CA ASP A 60 -8.71 6.81 -11.60
C ASP A 60 -10.17 7.30 -11.64
N SER A 61 -10.98 6.89 -10.66
CA SER A 61 -12.35 7.39 -10.48
C SER A 61 -12.41 8.72 -9.72
N ASP A 62 -11.29 9.16 -9.14
CA ASP A 62 -11.20 10.43 -8.43
C ASP A 62 -10.90 11.56 -9.44
N PRO A 63 -11.83 12.52 -9.64
CA PRO A 63 -11.68 13.57 -10.65
C PRO A 63 -10.62 14.63 -10.27
N ASP A 64 -10.15 14.66 -9.02
CA ASP A 64 -9.09 15.57 -8.55
C ASP A 64 -7.68 15.00 -8.84
N VAL A 65 -7.59 13.68 -9.01
CA VAL A 65 -6.39 12.99 -9.54
C VAL A 65 -6.35 13.15 -11.07
N ALA A 66 -6.25 14.40 -11.54
CA ALA A 66 -6.04 14.65 -12.96
C ALA A 66 -4.75 13.95 -13.44
N PRO A 67 -4.74 13.30 -14.62
CA PRO A 67 -3.50 12.80 -15.18
C PRO A 67 -2.56 13.99 -15.32
N ALA A 68 -1.35 13.89 -14.76
CA ALA A 68 -0.30 14.86 -14.97
C ALA A 68 -0.24 15.13 -16.47
N ARG A 69 -0.71 16.32 -16.89
CA ARG A 69 -0.68 16.73 -18.28
C ARG A 69 0.76 16.54 -18.75
N PRO A 70 1.02 15.87 -19.88
CA PRO A 70 2.32 15.99 -20.50
C PRO A 70 2.50 17.49 -20.78
N ASP A 71 3.49 18.08 -20.14
CA ASP A 71 3.94 19.44 -20.38
C ASP A 71 4.51 19.47 -21.81
N GLU A 72 3.63 19.71 -22.79
CA GLU A 72 4.00 19.96 -24.17
C GLU A 72 3.89 21.47 -24.42
N GLY A 73 5.03 22.15 -24.30
CA GLY A 73 5.23 23.57 -24.62
C GLY A 73 6.63 23.82 -25.16
#